data_AF-A0A3M5ZXX0-F1
#
_entry.id   AF-A0A3M5ZXX0-F1
#
_cell.length_a   1.000
_cell.length_b   1.000
_cell.length_c   1.000
_cell.angle_alpha   90.00
_cell.angle_beta   90.00
_cell.angle_gamma   90.00
#
_symmetry.space_group_name_H-M   'P 1'
#
loop_
_entity.id
_entity.type
_entity.pdbx_description
1 polymer ?
#
loop_
_entity_poly.entity_id
_entity_poly.type
_entity_poly.pdbx_seq_one_letter_code
_entity_poly.pdbx_strand_id
1 'polypeptide(L)'
;MVSCKHEPHHATLPYAKVGFTPVATSIPEASLFMKSQTDAAGRSAAEVVTQLPVPSRLGMLRFERLNEANWALLFLDPNCEKQFGLPAVDLCALIGSPYASLMEPQARYQLHDDIQQQLASSPNYLIRYTLHSPKGALGLLEIGEAYKQHNRHLLRGYFLIVDGLVTESETATDSDLETRNLRLQIALELNQRAQRDQFAHLERVRAQQDLILRLTRHRYTTANTLLEAAKLITKSACDIYDVDHVSIWNLIDKRLEPITDYRRESGDYQSRTPIDISAYPTYLQALNTSRAIDASNIQTDPRTREMAESLNPGEDKAVLDASFRIDGQ
;
A
#
# COMPACT_ATOMS: atom_id res chain seq x y z
N MET A 1 -6.94 8.34 -27.09
CA MET A 1 -8.26 7.70 -26.95
C MET A 1 -8.07 6.23 -26.65
N VAL A 2 -8.22 5.89 -25.38
CA VAL A 2 -8.28 4.54 -24.83
C VAL A 2 -9.77 4.19 -24.70
N SER A 3 -10.25 3.07 -25.21
CA SER A 3 -11.63 2.64 -24.98
C SER A 3 -11.66 1.22 -24.44
N CYS A 4 -12.36 1.04 -23.32
CA CYS A 4 -12.52 -0.24 -22.64
C CYS A 4 -13.97 -0.72 -22.83
N LYS A 5 -14.15 -2.00 -23.20
CA LYS A 5 -15.38 -2.75 -22.94
C LYS A 5 -15.17 -3.62 -21.70
N HIS A 6 -15.87 -3.33 -20.61
CA HIS A 6 -16.31 -4.35 -19.66
C HIS A 6 -17.47 -3.84 -18.77
N GLU A 7 -18.36 -4.77 -18.45
CA GLU A 7 -19.57 -4.66 -17.63
C GLU A 7 -19.36 -3.98 -16.25
N PRO A 8 -20.43 -3.42 -15.64
CA PRO A 8 -20.30 -2.48 -14.55
C PRO A 8 -20.01 -3.19 -13.23
N HIS A 9 -18.77 -3.12 -12.76
CA HIS A 9 -18.48 -3.29 -11.33
C HIS A 9 -18.28 -1.92 -10.70
N HIS A 10 -19.25 -1.54 -9.86
CA HIS A 10 -19.19 -0.40 -8.97
C HIS A 10 -17.87 -0.38 -8.18
N ALA A 11 -16.99 0.57 -8.50
CA ALA A 11 -15.85 0.92 -7.67
C ALA A 11 -15.70 2.44 -7.62
N THR A 12 -16.28 3.04 -6.58
CA THR A 12 -16.01 4.42 -6.17
C THR A 12 -14.54 4.54 -5.77
N LEU A 13 -13.75 5.30 -6.53
CA LEU A 13 -12.38 5.66 -6.17
C LEU A 13 -12.37 6.99 -5.39
N PRO A 14 -11.65 7.09 -4.25
CA PRO A 14 -11.48 8.33 -3.53
C PRO A 14 -10.38 9.20 -4.15
N TYR A 15 -10.70 10.48 -4.31
CA TYR A 15 -9.80 11.58 -4.66
C TYR A 15 -8.67 11.74 -3.64
N ALA A 16 -7.42 11.69 -4.08
CA ALA A 16 -6.27 12.21 -3.33
C ALA A 16 -5.75 13.48 -4.02
N LYS A 17 -6.04 14.64 -3.42
CA LYS A 17 -5.41 15.93 -3.75
C LYS A 17 -3.95 15.90 -3.32
N VAL A 18 -3.02 16.12 -4.25
CA VAL A 18 -1.64 16.50 -3.93
C VAL A 18 -1.39 17.86 -4.56
N GLY A 19 -1.31 18.89 -3.71
CA GLY A 19 -0.88 20.22 -4.10
C GLY A 19 0.63 20.31 -4.10
N PHE A 20 1.20 20.86 -5.16
CA PHE A 20 2.55 21.42 -5.15
C PHE A 20 2.54 22.74 -5.92
N THR A 21 2.85 23.81 -5.19
CA THR A 21 3.19 25.14 -5.69
C THR A 21 4.64 25.15 -6.18
N PRO A 22 4.97 25.90 -7.25
CA PRO A 22 6.33 26.36 -7.49
C PRO A 22 6.42 27.88 -7.24
N VAL A 23 7.45 28.31 -6.50
CA VAL A 23 7.91 29.70 -6.50
C VAL A 23 9.37 29.72 -6.94
N ALA A 24 9.64 30.66 -7.83
CA ALA A 24 10.89 30.86 -8.53
C ALA A 24 12.01 31.44 -7.66
N THR A 25 13.22 31.18 -8.14
CA THR A 25 14.56 31.55 -7.70
C THR A 25 14.85 33.05 -7.62
N SER A 26 15.60 33.46 -6.59
CA SER A 26 16.74 34.40 -6.72
C SER A 26 17.68 34.32 -5.50
N ILE A 27 18.99 34.31 -5.77
CA ILE A 27 20.18 34.36 -4.87
C ILE A 27 20.78 35.79 -5.13
N PRO A 28 21.52 36.51 -4.24
CA PRO A 28 22.60 35.96 -3.41
C PRO A 28 22.95 36.62 -2.05
N GLU A 29 23.87 35.90 -1.38
CA GLU A 29 25.08 36.38 -0.66
C GLU A 29 25.13 36.52 0.87
N ALA A 30 26.30 36.06 1.36
CA ALA A 30 27.04 36.41 2.57
C ALA A 30 26.73 35.69 3.91
N SER A 31 27.50 34.62 4.11
CA SER A 31 28.53 34.52 5.16
C SER A 31 28.15 34.08 6.60
N LEU A 32 29.00 33.14 7.07
CA LEU A 32 29.55 32.99 8.41
C LEU A 32 29.05 31.86 9.34
N PHE A 33 30.03 31.00 9.65
CA PHE A 33 30.29 30.25 10.87
C PHE A 33 29.69 28.83 11.09
N MET A 34 30.56 27.86 10.79
CA MET A 34 30.88 26.63 11.54
C MET A 34 30.02 26.31 12.79
N LYS A 35 29.50 25.08 12.84
CA LYS A 35 30.08 24.02 13.68
C LYS A 35 29.47 22.63 13.39
N SER A 36 30.38 21.72 13.04
CA SER A 36 30.43 20.30 13.36
C SER A 36 29.16 19.45 13.20
N GLN A 37 29.15 18.59 12.18
CA GLN A 37 29.01 17.17 12.45
C GLN A 37 29.73 16.35 11.38
N THR A 38 30.64 15.53 11.86
CA THR A 38 31.52 14.63 11.13
C THR A 38 30.75 13.38 10.72
N ASP A 39 31.10 12.87 9.54
CA ASP A 39 30.94 11.50 9.05
C ASP A 39 29.53 10.94 8.81
N ALA A 40 29.06 11.16 7.58
CA ALA A 40 28.07 10.33 6.90
C ALA A 40 28.70 9.66 5.66
N ALA A 41 29.88 9.05 5.81
CA ALA A 41 30.47 8.19 4.79
C ALA A 41 30.06 6.74 5.05
N GLY A 42 29.13 6.23 4.22
CA GLY A 42 28.92 4.79 4.06
C GLY A 42 27.49 4.27 4.23
N ARG A 43 26.51 4.83 3.51
CA ARG A 43 25.26 4.08 3.24
C ARG A 43 25.00 3.98 1.75
N SER A 44 25.09 2.76 1.26
CA SER A 44 24.65 2.38 -0.08
C SER A 44 23.12 2.52 -0.18
N ALA A 45 22.67 2.89 -1.37
CA ALA A 45 21.31 3.25 -1.71
C ALA A 45 20.34 2.03 -1.72
N ALA A 46 19.95 1.56 -0.54
CA ALA A 46 18.95 0.51 -0.39
C ALA A 46 18.09 0.72 0.87
N GLU A 47 17.37 1.85 0.97
CA GLU A 47 16.30 1.96 1.97
C GLU A 47 15.29 3.05 1.61
N VAL A 48 14.50 2.81 0.57
CA VAL A 48 13.12 3.32 0.55
C VAL A 48 12.23 2.14 0.91
N VAL A 49 12.42 1.67 2.14
CA VAL A 49 11.49 0.74 2.80
C VAL A 49 10.32 1.59 3.24
N THR A 50 9.11 1.28 2.76
CA THR A 50 7.87 1.71 3.40
C THR A 50 8.04 1.46 4.89
N GLN A 51 8.25 2.52 5.67
CA GLN A 51 8.37 2.40 7.12
C GLN A 51 7.02 1.91 7.64
N LEU A 52 6.87 0.58 7.74
CA LEU A 52 5.85 -0.04 8.56
C LEU A 52 5.87 0.71 9.89
N PRO A 53 4.72 1.13 10.43
CA PRO A 53 4.69 1.84 11.70
C PRO A 53 5.50 1.02 12.71
N VAL A 54 6.44 1.68 13.39
CA VAL A 54 7.27 1.06 14.42
C VAL A 54 6.32 0.29 15.35
N PRO A 55 6.51 -1.02 15.59
CA PRO A 55 5.54 -1.88 16.31
C PRO A 55 5.02 -1.27 17.62
N SER A 56 5.83 -0.46 18.28
CA SER A 56 5.46 0.33 19.47
C SER A 56 4.23 1.24 19.26
N ARG A 57 4.00 1.79 18.06
CA ARG A 57 2.83 2.61 17.71
C ARG A 57 1.53 1.79 17.56
N LEU A 58 1.65 0.48 17.37
CA LEU A 58 0.53 -0.47 17.34
C LEU A 58 0.22 -1.03 18.75
N GLY A 59 0.85 -0.50 19.80
CA GLY A 59 0.69 -0.99 21.16
C GLY A 59 1.44 -2.29 21.44
N MET A 60 2.30 -2.75 20.52
CA MET A 60 3.11 -3.96 20.67
C MET A 60 4.39 -3.63 21.44
N LEU A 61 4.61 -4.32 22.56
CA LEU A 61 5.84 -4.16 23.35
C LEU A 61 6.82 -5.26 22.98
N ARG A 62 7.98 -4.89 22.43
CA ARG A 62 9.05 -5.86 22.18
C ARG A 62 9.60 -6.38 23.50
N PHE A 63 9.84 -7.68 23.58
CA PHE A 63 10.53 -8.30 24.72
C PHE A 63 11.63 -9.26 24.27
N GLU A 64 12.52 -9.53 25.21
CA GLU A 64 13.51 -10.61 25.15
C GLU A 64 13.62 -11.24 26.52
N ARG A 65 13.63 -12.57 26.60
CA ARG A 65 13.68 -13.30 27.88
C ARG A 65 14.38 -14.64 27.77
N LEU A 66 14.75 -15.18 28.92
CA LEU A 66 15.22 -16.56 29.02
C LEU A 66 14.07 -17.53 28.73
N ASN A 67 14.37 -18.63 28.03
CA ASN A 67 13.45 -19.75 27.91
C ASN A 67 13.46 -20.60 29.19
N GLU A 68 13.06 -20.00 30.31
CA GLU A 68 13.04 -20.61 31.63
C GLU A 68 11.69 -20.31 32.31
N ALA A 69 11.24 -21.21 33.19
CA ALA A 69 9.97 -21.07 33.92
C ALA A 69 9.97 -19.91 34.94
N ASN A 70 11.11 -19.29 35.21
CA ASN A 70 11.25 -18.11 36.06
C ASN A 70 10.84 -16.79 35.35
N TRP A 71 10.53 -16.84 34.05
CA TRP A 71 10.14 -15.68 33.24
C TRP A 71 11.09 -14.47 33.30
N ALA A 72 12.40 -14.72 33.46
CA ALA A 72 13.38 -13.66 33.56
C ALA A 72 13.50 -12.86 32.24
N LEU A 73 13.00 -11.62 32.27
CA LEU A 73 13.09 -10.68 31.15
C LEU A 73 14.50 -10.08 31.07
N LEU A 74 15.09 -10.10 29.88
CA LEU A 74 16.35 -9.44 29.55
C LEU A 74 16.11 -8.05 28.96
N PHE A 75 15.01 -7.88 28.23
CA PHE A 75 14.61 -6.63 27.60
C PHE A 75 13.10 -6.51 27.52
N LEU A 76 12.60 -5.29 27.69
CA LEU A 76 11.21 -4.90 27.48
C LEU A 76 11.15 -3.47 26.94
N ASP A 77 10.27 -3.21 25.98
CA ASP A 77 10.05 -1.86 25.43
C ASP A 77 9.64 -0.88 26.55
N PRO A 78 10.33 0.28 26.70
CA PRO A 78 10.02 1.29 27.74
C PRO A 78 8.58 1.80 27.74
N ASN A 79 7.85 1.67 26.61
CA ASN A 79 6.43 2.02 26.55
C ASN A 79 5.55 1.15 27.48
N CYS A 80 6.09 0.08 28.06
CA CYS A 80 5.41 -0.75 29.05
C CYS A 80 4.94 0.05 30.28
N GLU A 81 5.61 1.15 30.64
CA GLU A 81 5.24 1.95 31.81
C GLU A 81 3.84 2.55 31.68
N LYS A 82 3.48 2.99 30.47
CA LYS A 82 2.13 3.51 30.18
C LYS A 82 1.08 2.43 30.40
N GLN A 83 1.42 1.19 30.08
CA GLN A 83 0.51 0.06 30.07
C GLN A 83 0.45 -0.67 31.42
N PHE A 84 1.58 -1.19 31.92
CA PHE A 84 1.69 -1.94 33.17
C PHE A 84 1.79 -1.04 34.42
N GLY A 85 2.14 0.24 34.26
CA GLY A 85 2.34 1.14 35.41
C GLY A 85 3.66 0.92 36.16
N LEU A 86 4.57 0.12 35.60
CA LEU A 86 5.90 -0.15 36.13
C LEU A 86 6.94 0.08 35.02
N PRO A 87 8.11 0.66 35.34
CA PRO A 87 9.14 0.93 34.34
C PRO A 87 9.81 -0.37 33.87
N ALA A 88 10.25 -0.42 32.61
CA ALA A 88 10.88 -1.60 32.02
C ALA A 88 12.13 -2.05 32.79
N VAL A 89 12.90 -1.10 33.32
CA VAL A 89 14.11 -1.38 34.10
C VAL A 89 13.79 -2.21 35.35
N ASP A 90 12.69 -1.90 36.02
CA ASP A 90 12.27 -2.64 37.22
C ASP A 90 11.78 -4.04 36.82
N LEU A 91 11.01 -4.17 35.74
CA LEU A 91 10.50 -5.46 35.26
C LEU A 91 11.59 -6.39 34.72
N CYS A 92 12.67 -5.84 34.17
CA CYS A 92 13.84 -6.56 33.67
C CYS A 92 14.90 -6.85 34.75
N ALA A 93 14.63 -6.56 36.02
CA ALA A 93 15.58 -6.90 37.08
C ALA A 93 15.75 -8.42 37.17
N LEU A 94 16.97 -8.92 36.92
CA LEU A 94 17.28 -10.35 36.92
C LEU A 94 17.14 -10.99 38.31
N ILE A 95 17.21 -10.18 39.37
CA ILE A 95 17.08 -10.64 40.74
C ILE A 95 15.60 -10.65 41.11
N GLY A 96 15.06 -11.84 41.41
CA GLY A 96 13.68 -12.02 41.86
C GLY A 96 12.63 -12.11 40.74
N SER A 97 13.00 -11.87 39.47
CA SER A 97 12.11 -11.89 38.30
C SER A 97 10.79 -11.15 38.58
N PRO A 98 10.82 -9.82 38.79
CA PRO A 98 9.66 -9.06 39.25
C PRO A 98 8.48 -9.11 38.27
N TYR A 99 8.75 -9.27 36.96
CA TYR A 99 7.70 -9.54 35.98
C TYR A 99 6.96 -10.85 36.27
N ALA A 100 7.69 -11.91 36.65
CA ALA A 100 7.13 -13.21 36.98
C ALA A 100 6.32 -13.20 38.28
N SER A 101 6.54 -12.21 39.15
CA SER A 101 5.73 -11.97 40.36
C SER A 101 4.35 -11.39 40.06
N LEU A 102 4.13 -10.86 38.85
CA LEU A 102 2.82 -10.39 38.39
C LEU A 102 1.92 -11.55 37.93
N MET A 103 2.44 -12.78 37.93
CA MET A 103 1.74 -13.99 37.47
C MET A 103 1.61 -14.99 38.62
N GLU A 104 0.51 -15.75 38.62
CA GLU A 104 0.37 -16.88 39.54
C GLU A 104 1.43 -17.95 39.26
N PRO A 105 2.16 -18.46 40.27
CA PRO A 105 3.23 -19.42 40.06
C PRO A 105 2.79 -20.68 39.30
N GLN A 106 1.59 -21.19 39.59
CA GLN A 106 1.06 -22.39 38.93
C GLN A 106 0.76 -22.13 37.44
N ALA A 107 0.11 -21.01 37.12
CA ALA A 107 -0.16 -20.61 35.75
C ALA A 107 1.13 -20.42 34.96
N ARG A 108 2.17 -19.86 35.61
CA ARG A 108 3.49 -19.67 34.99
C ARG A 108 4.15 -20.98 34.56
N TYR A 109 4.13 -22.02 35.41
CA TYR A 109 4.68 -23.32 35.02
C TYR A 109 3.89 -23.96 33.87
N GLN A 110 2.55 -23.90 33.92
CA GLN A 110 1.69 -24.37 32.82
C GLN A 110 2.01 -23.69 31.49
N LEU A 111 2.08 -22.35 31.49
CA LEU A 111 2.38 -21.60 30.28
C LEU A 111 3.78 -21.91 29.73
N HIS A 112 4.76 -22.19 30.60
CA HIS A 112 6.10 -22.59 30.15
C HIS A 112 6.08 -23.94 29.44
N ASP A 113 5.35 -24.91 29.98
CA ASP A 113 5.19 -26.25 29.40
C ASP A 113 4.45 -26.16 28.05
N ASP A 114 3.40 -25.33 27.97
CA ASP A 114 2.66 -25.05 26.73
C ASP A 114 3.58 -24.46 25.66
N ILE A 115 4.46 -23.52 26.03
CA ILE A 115 5.47 -22.96 25.11
C ILE A 115 6.42 -24.04 24.63
N GLN A 116 6.92 -24.92 25.50
CA GLN A 116 7.84 -25.99 25.08
C GLN A 116 7.16 -26.96 24.10
N GLN A 117 5.88 -27.29 24.32
CA GLN A 117 5.11 -28.13 23.39
C GLN A 117 4.92 -27.46 22.03
N GLN A 118 4.57 -26.17 22.01
CA GLN A 118 4.45 -25.42 20.76
C GLN A 118 5.78 -25.35 20.01
N LEU A 119 6.87 -25.03 20.73
CA LEU A 119 8.22 -24.92 20.16
C LEU A 119 8.79 -26.23 19.65
N ALA A 120 8.27 -27.38 20.09
CA ALA A 120 8.62 -28.69 19.54
C ALA A 120 8.06 -28.90 18.13
N SER A 121 6.96 -28.22 17.78
CA SER A 121 6.26 -28.36 16.49
C SER A 121 6.48 -27.19 15.53
N SER A 122 6.75 -25.99 16.05
CA SER A 122 6.84 -24.73 15.31
C SER A 122 7.94 -23.85 15.90
N PRO A 123 8.67 -23.05 15.10
CA PRO A 123 9.65 -22.10 15.64
C PRO A 123 9.01 -20.96 16.45
N ASN A 124 7.68 -20.78 16.31
CA ASN A 124 6.91 -19.71 16.92
C ASN A 124 5.87 -20.27 17.90
N TYR A 125 5.57 -19.50 18.94
CA TYR A 125 4.54 -19.80 19.92
C TYR A 125 3.61 -18.60 20.14
N LEU A 126 2.42 -18.90 20.66
CA LEU A 126 1.43 -17.92 21.07
C LEU A 126 0.77 -18.42 22.36
N ILE A 127 0.78 -17.57 23.39
CA ILE A 127 0.11 -17.84 24.67
C ILE A 127 -0.65 -16.60 25.16
N ARG A 128 -1.66 -16.82 26.00
CA ARG A 128 -2.47 -15.78 26.62
C ARG A 128 -2.51 -15.98 28.13
N TYR A 129 -2.34 -14.90 28.89
CA TYR A 129 -2.36 -14.96 30.36
C TYR A 129 -2.75 -13.62 30.98
N THR A 130 -3.12 -13.64 32.26
CA THR A 130 -3.39 -12.42 33.04
C THR A 130 -2.16 -11.99 33.81
N LEU A 131 -1.82 -10.70 33.73
CA LEU A 131 -0.85 -10.05 34.62
C LEU A 131 -1.56 -9.19 35.66
N HIS A 132 -1.19 -9.36 36.92
CA HIS A 132 -1.69 -8.56 38.03
C HIS A 132 -0.78 -7.36 38.26
N SER A 133 -1.07 -6.25 37.56
CA SER A 133 -0.31 -5.01 37.68
C SER A 133 -0.88 -4.09 38.78
N PRO A 134 -0.15 -3.05 39.24
CA PRO A 134 -0.68 -2.04 40.14
C PRO A 134 -1.92 -1.29 39.59
N LYS A 135 -2.09 -1.28 38.26
CA LYS A 135 -3.26 -0.68 37.58
C LYS A 135 -4.46 -1.62 37.49
N GLY A 136 -4.32 -2.86 37.96
CA GLY A 136 -5.31 -3.92 37.84
C GLY A 136 -4.82 -5.11 37.04
N ALA A 137 -5.68 -6.12 36.91
CA ALA A 137 -5.42 -7.30 36.11
C ALA A 137 -5.57 -6.99 34.61
N LEU A 138 -4.57 -7.39 33.82
CA LEU A 138 -4.44 -7.11 32.39
C LEU A 138 -4.34 -8.43 31.62
N GLY A 139 -5.14 -8.59 30.57
CA GLY A 139 -5.00 -9.71 29.63
C GLY A 139 -3.83 -9.46 28.69
N LEU A 140 -2.88 -10.39 28.64
CA LEU A 140 -1.71 -10.32 27.79
C LEU A 140 -1.69 -11.44 26.76
N LEU A 141 -1.33 -11.11 25.54
CA LEU A 141 -0.99 -12.04 24.47
C LEU A 141 0.52 -11.96 24.21
N GLU A 142 1.22 -13.06 24.41
CA GLU A 142 2.65 -13.19 24.13
C GLU A 142 2.81 -14.01 22.85
N ILE A 143 3.42 -13.40 21.83
CA ILE A 143 3.76 -14.06 20.58
C ILE A 143 5.27 -13.96 20.43
N GLY A 144 5.93 -15.09 20.27
CA GLY A 144 7.38 -15.12 20.18
C GLY A 144 7.93 -16.25 19.36
N GLU A 145 9.23 -16.19 19.14
CA GLU A 145 10.02 -17.22 18.48
C GLU A 145 11.21 -17.61 19.35
N ALA A 146 11.63 -18.87 19.23
CA ALA A 146 12.82 -19.35 19.90
C ALA A 146 14.08 -19.07 19.08
N TYR A 147 15.13 -18.62 19.76
CA TYR A 147 16.43 -18.46 19.15
C TYR A 147 17.55 -18.78 20.14
N LYS A 148 18.76 -19.03 19.61
CA LYS A 148 19.93 -19.38 20.40
C LYS A 148 20.98 -18.28 20.28
N GLN A 149 21.48 -17.80 21.42
CA GLN A 149 22.57 -16.83 21.47
C GLN A 149 23.56 -17.23 22.56
N HIS A 150 24.85 -17.32 22.23
CA HIS A 150 25.93 -17.72 23.16
C HIS A 150 25.60 -19.01 23.95
N ASN A 151 25.04 -20.03 23.29
CA ASN A 151 24.62 -21.30 23.88
C ASN A 151 23.46 -21.22 24.91
N ARG A 152 22.71 -20.11 24.94
CA ARG A 152 21.50 -19.95 25.75
C ARG A 152 20.25 -20.01 24.87
N HIS A 153 19.20 -20.62 25.40
CA HIS A 153 17.88 -20.64 24.79
C HIS A 153 17.11 -19.39 25.20
N LEU A 154 16.77 -18.57 24.22
CA LEU A 154 16.11 -17.28 24.41
C LEU A 154 14.81 -17.23 23.63
N LEU A 155 13.88 -16.43 24.13
CA LEU A 155 12.63 -16.10 23.46
C LEU A 155 12.59 -14.60 23.20
N ARG A 156 12.22 -14.23 21.99
CA ARG A 156 11.98 -12.84 21.61
C ARG A 156 10.65 -12.73 20.91
N GLY A 157 10.02 -11.57 21.04
CA GLY A 157 8.71 -11.39 20.47
C GLY A 157 8.07 -10.09 20.89
N TYR A 158 6.74 -10.12 20.89
CA TYR A 158 5.92 -8.97 21.24
C TYR A 158 4.83 -9.36 22.24
N PHE A 159 4.61 -8.49 23.20
CA PHE A 159 3.42 -8.48 24.02
C PHE A 159 2.36 -7.58 23.39
N LEU A 160 1.12 -8.06 23.38
CA LEU A 160 -0.06 -7.27 23.07
C LEU A 160 -1.02 -7.31 24.25
N ILE A 161 -1.55 -6.16 24.62
CA ILE A 161 -2.60 -6.07 25.63
C ILE A 161 -3.94 -6.30 24.95
N VAL A 162 -4.75 -7.15 25.56
CA VAL A 162 -6.10 -7.46 25.10
C VAL A 162 -7.05 -7.07 26.22
N ASP A 163 -8.00 -6.17 25.92
CA ASP A 163 -9.02 -5.75 26.87
C ASP A 163 -9.91 -6.95 27.25
N GLY A 164 -9.81 -7.38 28.50
CA GLY A 164 -10.56 -8.50 29.07
C GLY A 164 -9.76 -9.18 30.18
N LEU A 165 -10.31 -9.20 31.40
CA LEU A 165 -9.83 -10.08 32.47
C LEU A 165 -9.96 -11.52 31.98
N VAL A 166 -8.90 -12.32 32.06
CA VAL A 166 -9.06 -13.78 32.03
C VAL A 166 -9.60 -14.18 33.41
N THR A 167 -10.88 -13.89 33.67
CA THR A 167 -11.63 -14.69 34.62
C THR A 167 -11.74 -16.08 34.01
N GLU A 168 -11.16 -17.06 34.70
CA GLU A 168 -11.50 -18.46 34.52
C GLU A 168 -13.02 -18.56 34.36
N SER A 169 -13.46 -19.19 33.26
CA SER A 169 -14.83 -19.16 32.69
C SER A 169 -15.05 -18.09 31.62
N GLU A 170 -14.33 -18.18 30.49
CA GLU A 170 -14.95 -17.83 29.21
C GLU A 170 -16.05 -18.87 28.91
N THR A 171 -17.20 -18.75 29.57
CA THR A 171 -18.45 -18.97 28.84
C THR A 171 -18.74 -17.68 28.11
N ALA A 172 -17.89 -17.36 27.13
CA ALA A 172 -18.29 -16.43 26.10
C ALA A 172 -19.57 -17.02 25.50
N THR A 173 -20.67 -16.29 25.60
CA THR A 173 -21.91 -16.76 24.97
C THR A 173 -21.61 -16.93 23.48
N ASP A 174 -22.24 -17.92 22.84
CA ASP A 174 -22.03 -18.19 21.40
C ASP A 174 -22.16 -16.89 20.58
N SER A 175 -23.10 -16.03 20.99
CA SER A 175 -23.34 -14.69 20.44
C SER A 175 -22.15 -13.72 20.52
N ASP A 176 -21.38 -13.73 21.62
CA ASP A 176 -20.21 -12.87 21.77
C ASP A 176 -19.03 -13.36 20.91
N LEU A 177 -18.86 -14.68 20.80
CA LEU A 177 -17.85 -15.31 19.94
C LEU A 177 -18.17 -15.11 18.46
N GLU A 178 -19.44 -15.22 18.09
CA GLU A 178 -19.93 -14.92 16.74
C GLU A 178 -19.69 -13.46 16.39
N THR A 179 -20.01 -12.53 17.29
CA THR A 179 -19.80 -11.09 17.07
C THR A 179 -18.31 -10.76 16.91
N ARG A 180 -17.43 -11.38 17.71
CA ARG A 180 -15.97 -11.23 17.58
C ARG A 180 -15.45 -11.83 16.27
N ASN A 181 -15.90 -13.03 15.90
CA ASN A 181 -15.53 -13.66 14.63
C ASN A 181 -15.96 -12.82 13.43
N LEU A 182 -17.19 -12.29 13.45
CA LEU A 182 -17.70 -11.43 12.39
C LEU A 182 -16.87 -10.16 12.24
N ARG A 183 -16.52 -9.50 13.36
CA ARG A 183 -15.65 -8.31 13.34
C ARG A 183 -14.26 -8.63 12.78
N LEU A 184 -13.68 -9.76 13.16
CA LEU A 184 -12.38 -10.20 12.65
C LEU A 184 -12.43 -10.53 11.16
N GLN A 185 -13.49 -11.20 10.69
CA GLN A 185 -13.70 -11.49 9.27
C GLN A 185 -13.80 -10.21 8.45
N ILE A 186 -14.59 -9.22 8.90
CA ILE A 186 -14.70 -7.92 8.24
C ILE A 186 -13.35 -7.20 8.23
N ALA A 187 -12.63 -7.17 9.34
CA ALA A 187 -11.32 -6.54 9.42
C ALA A 187 -10.30 -7.20 8.48
N LEU A 188 -10.32 -8.53 8.38
CA LEU A 188 -9.48 -9.29 7.47
C LEU A 188 -9.82 -8.99 6.01
N GLU A 189 -11.11 -8.96 5.66
CA GLU A 189 -11.56 -8.66 4.30
C GLU A 189 -11.15 -7.24 3.87
N LEU A 190 -11.33 -6.25 4.75
CA LEU A 190 -10.89 -4.87 4.51
C LEU A 190 -9.37 -4.79 4.32
N ASN A 191 -8.61 -5.50 5.15
CA ASN A 191 -7.15 -5.54 5.03
C ASN A 191 -6.71 -6.18 3.71
N GLN A 192 -7.31 -7.32 3.35
CA GLN A 192 -7.03 -7.99 2.08
C GLN A 192 -7.37 -7.11 0.88
N ARG A 193 -8.48 -6.37 0.92
CA ARG A 193 -8.84 -5.42 -0.13
C ARG A 193 -7.80 -4.32 -0.26
N ALA A 194 -7.39 -3.71 0.86
CA ALA A 194 -6.34 -2.70 0.87
C ALA A 194 -5.00 -3.24 0.32
N GLN A 195 -4.64 -4.49 0.65
CA GLN A 195 -3.45 -5.14 0.11
C GLN A 195 -3.54 -5.37 -1.40
N ARG A 196 -4.69 -5.82 -1.92
CA ARG A 196 -4.91 -6.00 -3.37
C ARG A 196 -4.80 -4.66 -4.11
N ASP A 197 -5.41 -3.61 -3.57
CA ASP A 197 -5.36 -2.28 -4.16
C ASP A 197 -3.93 -1.74 -4.19
N GLN A 198 -3.16 -1.95 -3.11
CA GLN A 198 -1.75 -1.58 -3.03
C GLN A 198 -0.89 -2.37 -4.04
N PHE A 199 -1.09 -3.68 -4.14
CA PHE A 199 -0.37 -4.52 -5.10
C PHE A 199 -0.66 -4.09 -6.54
N ALA A 200 -1.93 -3.87 -6.88
CA ALA A 200 -2.32 -3.37 -8.20
C ALA A 200 -1.71 -1.99 -8.49
N HIS A 201 -1.60 -1.11 -7.49
CA HIS A 201 -0.94 0.18 -7.66
C HIS A 201 0.56 0.03 -7.96
N LEU A 202 1.27 -0.83 -7.23
CA LEU A 202 2.70 -1.09 -7.44
C LEU A 202 2.98 -1.66 -8.84
N GLU A 203 2.17 -2.61 -9.30
CA GLU A 203 2.29 -3.17 -10.65
C GLU A 203 2.10 -2.11 -11.73
N ARG A 204 1.10 -1.22 -11.58
CA ARG A 204 0.89 -0.09 -12.51
C ARG A 204 2.10 0.85 -12.55
N VAL A 205 2.64 1.24 -11.39
CA VAL A 205 3.81 2.14 -11.31
C VAL A 205 5.04 1.48 -11.94
N ARG A 206 5.27 0.20 -11.66
CA ARG A 206 6.39 -0.56 -12.23
C ARG A 206 6.29 -0.64 -13.75
N ALA A 207 5.11 -0.92 -14.29
CA ALA A 207 4.92 -1.00 -15.73
C ALA A 207 5.09 0.36 -16.43
N GLN A 208 4.69 1.46 -15.77
CA GLN A 208 4.98 2.83 -16.24
C GLN A 208 6.48 3.12 -16.27
N GLN A 209 7.22 2.77 -15.22
CA GLN A 209 8.69 2.95 -15.18
C GLN A 209 9.38 2.16 -16.28
N ASP A 210 8.98 0.90 -16.48
CA ASP A 210 9.54 0.05 -17.53
C ASP A 210 9.26 0.59 -18.94
N LEU A 211 8.08 1.18 -19.17
CA LEU A 211 7.77 1.90 -20.41
C LEU A 211 8.71 3.10 -20.61
N ILE A 212 8.95 3.92 -19.59
CA ILE A 212 9.87 5.07 -19.68
C ILE A 212 11.28 4.58 -20.04
N LEU A 213 11.76 3.50 -19.39
CA LEU A 213 13.06 2.91 -19.70
C LEU A 213 13.12 2.35 -21.12
N ARG A 214 12.04 1.69 -21.59
CA ARG A 214 11.95 1.19 -22.96
C ARG A 214 11.99 2.32 -23.99
N LEU A 215 11.24 3.40 -23.78
CA LEU A 215 11.22 4.56 -24.68
C LEU A 215 12.57 5.28 -24.72
N THR A 216 13.22 5.49 -23.57
CA THR A 216 14.52 6.18 -23.49
C THR A 216 15.66 5.37 -24.10
N ARG A 217 15.61 4.03 -24.00
CA ARG A 217 16.61 3.13 -24.60
C ARG A 217 16.36 2.80 -26.07
N HIS A 218 15.14 3.06 -26.57
CA HIS A 218 14.81 2.76 -27.95
C HIS A 218 15.61 3.66 -28.89
N ARG A 219 16.41 3.05 -29.77
CA ARG A 219 17.09 3.78 -30.83
C ARG A 219 16.08 4.01 -31.94
N TYR A 220 15.62 5.25 -32.09
CA TYR A 220 14.75 5.63 -33.20
C TYR A 220 15.56 5.55 -34.50
N THR A 221 15.28 4.51 -35.29
CA THR A 221 15.95 4.21 -36.54
C THR A 221 15.11 4.63 -37.76
N THR A 222 13.82 4.89 -37.50
CA THR A 222 12.80 5.36 -38.44
C THR A 222 13.12 6.73 -39.04
N ALA A 223 12.90 6.99 -40.33
CA ALA A 223 12.73 8.36 -40.83
C ALA A 223 11.52 9.08 -40.17
N ASN A 224 10.57 8.30 -39.64
CA ASN A 224 9.40 8.79 -38.91
C ASN A 224 9.46 8.35 -37.44
N THR A 225 10.29 9.03 -36.66
CA THR A 225 10.52 8.76 -35.23
C THR A 225 9.25 8.95 -34.38
N LEU A 226 8.38 9.88 -34.77
CA LEU A 226 7.09 10.15 -34.12
C LEU A 226 6.17 8.92 -34.19
N LEU A 227 6.03 8.33 -35.39
CA LEU A 227 5.20 7.15 -35.57
C LEU A 227 5.74 5.94 -34.81
N GLU A 228 7.07 5.74 -34.80
CA GLU A 228 7.69 4.68 -34.00
C GLU A 228 7.40 4.85 -32.50
N ALA A 229 7.59 6.06 -31.96
CA ALA A 229 7.29 6.36 -30.56
C ALA A 229 5.80 6.16 -30.26
N ALA A 230 4.91 6.65 -31.11
CA ALA A 230 3.47 6.50 -30.96
C ALA A 230 3.07 5.01 -30.88
N LYS A 231 3.59 4.18 -31.79
CA LYS A 231 3.34 2.73 -31.80
C LYS A 231 3.78 2.04 -30.50
N LEU A 232 4.97 2.37 -30.01
CA LEU A 232 5.48 1.82 -28.74
C LEU A 232 4.62 2.24 -27.55
N ILE A 233 4.22 3.51 -27.50
CA ILE A 233 3.36 4.05 -26.45
C ILE A 233 2.00 3.38 -26.48
N THR A 234 1.34 3.28 -27.64
CA THR A 234 -0.01 2.69 -27.73
C THR A 234 -0.02 1.22 -27.37
N LYS A 235 0.95 0.44 -27.87
CA LYS A 235 1.06 -0.98 -27.52
C LYS A 235 1.26 -1.16 -26.02
N SER A 236 2.20 -0.42 -25.43
CA SER A 236 2.51 -0.54 -24.01
C SER A 236 1.35 -0.05 -23.13
N ALA A 237 0.67 1.03 -23.51
CA ALA A 237 -0.53 1.49 -22.81
C ALA A 237 -1.64 0.44 -22.87
N CYS A 238 -1.79 -0.25 -24.01
CA CYS A 238 -2.76 -1.34 -24.16
C CYS A 238 -2.51 -2.45 -23.13
N ASP A 239 -1.25 -2.82 -22.93
CA ASP A 239 -0.85 -3.88 -22.00
C ASP A 239 -0.94 -3.43 -20.53
N ILE A 240 -0.58 -2.18 -20.22
CA ILE A 240 -0.57 -1.64 -18.85
C ILE A 240 -1.98 -1.44 -18.30
N TYR A 241 -2.88 -0.93 -19.13
CA TYR A 241 -4.24 -0.57 -18.71
C TYR A 241 -5.27 -1.68 -19.01
N ASP A 242 -4.84 -2.77 -19.64
CA ASP A 242 -5.69 -3.92 -20.04
C ASP A 242 -6.95 -3.47 -20.79
N VAL A 243 -6.71 -2.74 -21.88
CA VAL A 243 -7.76 -2.10 -22.69
C VAL A 243 -7.80 -2.70 -24.08
N ASP A 244 -8.97 -2.66 -24.73
CA ASP A 244 -9.18 -3.31 -26.02
C ASP A 244 -8.38 -2.64 -27.14
N HIS A 245 -8.28 -1.31 -27.09
CA HIS A 245 -7.50 -0.54 -28.03
C HIS A 245 -7.02 0.80 -27.47
N VAL A 246 -5.92 1.29 -28.03
CA VAL A 246 -5.33 2.59 -27.73
C VAL A 246 -4.98 3.29 -29.02
N SER A 247 -5.47 4.53 -29.16
CA SER A 247 -5.16 5.38 -30.30
C SER A 247 -4.59 6.74 -29.88
N ILE A 248 -3.66 7.22 -30.69
CA ILE A 248 -3.08 8.57 -30.61
C ILE A 248 -3.53 9.33 -31.85
N TRP A 249 -4.01 10.55 -31.61
CA TRP A 249 -4.53 11.45 -32.61
C TRP A 249 -3.81 12.78 -32.50
N ASN A 250 -3.55 13.41 -33.64
CA ASN A 250 -3.12 14.80 -33.71
C ASN A 250 -4.34 15.70 -33.82
N LEU A 251 -4.40 16.75 -33.01
CA LEU A 251 -5.47 17.75 -33.12
C LEU A 251 -4.97 18.90 -34.00
N ILE A 252 -5.52 19.01 -35.20
CA ILE A 252 -5.24 20.12 -36.13
C ILE A 252 -6.53 20.92 -36.30
N ASP A 253 -6.52 22.16 -35.82
CA ASP A 253 -7.68 23.04 -35.70
C ASP A 253 -8.82 22.42 -34.86
N LYS A 254 -9.73 21.70 -35.54
CA LYS A 254 -10.87 20.98 -34.95
C LYS A 254 -11.02 19.57 -35.54
N ARG A 255 -9.94 19.03 -36.09
CA ARG A 255 -9.90 17.70 -36.71
C ARG A 255 -8.91 16.82 -35.97
N LEU A 256 -9.35 15.62 -35.61
CA LEU A 256 -8.50 14.58 -35.07
C LEU A 256 -7.96 13.73 -36.21
N GLU A 257 -6.67 13.87 -36.49
CA GLU A 257 -5.96 13.05 -37.47
C GLU A 257 -5.30 11.85 -36.79
N PRO A 258 -5.55 10.61 -37.25
CA PRO A 258 -5.01 9.43 -36.59
C PRO A 258 -3.52 9.31 -36.85
N ILE A 259 -2.72 9.23 -35.78
CA ILE A 259 -1.29 8.89 -35.86
C ILE A 259 -1.14 7.37 -35.82
N THR A 260 -1.79 6.73 -34.83
CA THR A 260 -1.79 5.28 -34.69
C THR A 260 -2.99 4.81 -33.89
N ASP A 261 -3.47 3.60 -34.16
CA ASP A 261 -4.49 2.91 -33.39
C ASP A 261 -4.11 1.44 -33.26
N TYR A 262 -3.82 0.99 -32.05
CA TYR A 262 -3.45 -0.40 -31.76
C TYR A 262 -4.62 -1.13 -31.12
N ARG A 263 -4.99 -2.29 -31.68
CA ARG A 263 -6.02 -3.16 -31.12
C ARG A 263 -5.39 -4.42 -30.54
N ARG A 264 -5.73 -4.71 -29.28
CA ARG A 264 -5.16 -5.83 -28.53
C ARG A 264 -5.55 -7.19 -29.10
N GLU A 265 -6.85 -7.37 -29.37
CA GLU A 265 -7.43 -8.62 -29.84
C GLU A 265 -6.76 -9.13 -31.14
N SER A 266 -6.55 -8.23 -32.10
CA SER A 266 -5.89 -8.58 -33.36
C SER A 266 -4.36 -8.51 -33.29
N GLY A 267 -3.79 -7.88 -32.26
CA GLY A 267 -2.35 -7.65 -32.14
C GLY A 267 -1.76 -6.69 -33.19
N ASP A 268 -2.60 -5.89 -33.83
CA ASP A 268 -2.27 -5.12 -35.04
C ASP A 268 -2.75 -3.67 -34.99
N TYR A 269 -2.21 -2.84 -35.89
CA TYR A 269 -2.57 -1.44 -36.04
C TYR A 269 -3.69 -1.25 -37.06
N GLN A 270 -4.72 -0.49 -36.70
CA GLN A 270 -5.88 -0.20 -37.53
C GLN A 270 -5.73 1.15 -38.23
N SER A 271 -6.18 1.23 -39.48
CA SER A 271 -6.33 2.51 -40.17
C SER A 271 -7.64 3.16 -39.75
N ARG A 272 -7.59 4.43 -39.35
CA ARG A 272 -8.77 5.21 -39.01
C ARG A 272 -8.96 6.38 -39.94
N THR A 273 -10.20 6.82 -40.08
CA THR A 273 -10.53 8.05 -40.79
C THR A 273 -10.38 9.24 -39.83
N PRO A 274 -9.90 10.40 -40.32
CA PRO A 274 -9.94 11.63 -39.54
C PRO A 274 -11.35 11.97 -39.07
N ILE A 275 -11.46 12.49 -37.85
CA ILE A 275 -12.74 12.85 -37.24
C ILE A 275 -12.82 14.37 -37.15
N ASP A 276 -13.88 14.96 -37.70
CA ASP A 276 -14.18 16.37 -37.51
C ASP A 276 -14.96 16.55 -36.21
N ILE A 277 -14.32 17.15 -35.20
CA ILE A 277 -14.91 17.36 -33.88
C ILE A 277 -15.54 18.76 -33.73
N SER A 278 -15.62 19.54 -34.81
CA SER A 278 -16.32 20.83 -34.81
C SER A 278 -17.82 20.69 -34.53
N ALA A 279 -18.39 19.52 -34.85
CA ALA A 279 -19.77 19.16 -34.54
C ALA A 279 -20.02 18.85 -33.05
N TYR A 280 -18.97 18.72 -32.23
CA TYR A 280 -19.05 18.31 -30.82
C TYR A 280 -18.38 19.35 -29.90
N PRO A 281 -18.98 20.54 -29.73
CA PRO A 281 -18.36 21.64 -28.98
C PRO A 281 -18.10 21.29 -27.51
N THR A 282 -18.94 20.45 -26.89
CA THR A 282 -18.77 20.07 -25.48
C THR A 282 -17.55 19.17 -25.30
N TYR A 283 -17.32 18.23 -26.23
CA TYR A 283 -16.13 17.38 -26.24
C TYR A 283 -14.86 18.19 -26.50
N LEU A 284 -14.89 19.12 -27.45
CA LEU A 284 -13.77 20.00 -27.76
C LEU A 284 -13.40 20.91 -26.58
N GLN A 285 -14.40 21.44 -25.87
CA GLN A 285 -14.16 22.21 -24.64
C GLN A 285 -13.51 21.33 -23.57
N ALA A 286 -14.01 20.11 -23.38
CA ALA A 286 -13.44 19.17 -22.41
C ALA A 286 -11.97 18.83 -22.73
N LEU A 287 -11.62 18.58 -23.99
CA LEU A 287 -10.24 18.32 -24.43
C LEU A 287 -9.30 19.50 -24.16
N ASN A 288 -9.78 20.72 -24.37
CA ASN A 288 -9.00 21.95 -24.19
C ASN A 288 -8.87 22.40 -22.74
N THR A 289 -9.79 22.01 -21.85
CA THR A 289 -9.80 22.46 -20.45
C THR A 289 -9.32 21.40 -19.47
N SER A 290 -9.56 20.13 -19.78
CA SER A 290 -9.23 19.03 -18.90
C SER A 290 -7.89 18.40 -19.29
N ARG A 291 -7.21 17.81 -18.30
CA ARG A 291 -6.02 16.98 -18.56
C ARG A 291 -6.39 15.63 -19.14
N ALA A 292 -7.52 15.08 -18.71
CA ALA A 292 -8.06 13.82 -19.15
C ALA A 292 -9.59 13.85 -19.11
N ILE A 293 -10.22 13.02 -19.94
CA ILE A 293 -11.66 12.73 -19.96
C ILE A 293 -11.81 11.25 -19.67
N ASP A 294 -12.39 10.93 -18.53
CA ASP A 294 -12.63 9.59 -18.01
C ASP A 294 -14.13 9.27 -18.04
N ALA A 295 -14.63 8.88 -19.22
CA ALA A 295 -16.03 8.53 -19.40
C ALA A 295 -16.23 7.03 -19.20
N SER A 296 -16.82 6.60 -18.07
CA SER A 296 -17.14 5.18 -17.86
C SER A 296 -18.20 4.65 -18.83
N ASN A 297 -19.05 5.52 -19.36
CA ASN A 297 -19.94 5.22 -20.48
C ASN A 297 -20.05 6.47 -21.37
N ILE A 298 -19.65 6.33 -22.63
CA ILE A 298 -19.62 7.45 -23.59
C ILE A 298 -21.00 8.05 -23.89
N GLN A 299 -22.08 7.27 -23.75
CA GLN A 299 -23.44 7.70 -24.06
C GLN A 299 -24.06 8.50 -22.91
N THR A 300 -23.64 8.24 -21.67
CA THR A 300 -24.20 8.92 -20.48
C THR A 300 -23.32 10.07 -19.99
N ASP A 301 -22.02 10.08 -20.32
CA ASP A 301 -21.13 11.18 -19.93
C ASP A 301 -21.43 12.44 -20.76
N PRO A 302 -21.74 13.58 -20.12
CA PRO A 302 -22.11 14.82 -20.81
C PRO A 302 -21.01 15.36 -21.73
N ARG A 303 -19.74 15.01 -21.48
CA ARG A 303 -18.58 15.47 -22.28
C ARG A 303 -18.44 14.70 -23.58
N THR A 304 -18.90 13.45 -23.64
CA THR A 304 -18.69 12.56 -24.79
C THR A 304 -19.98 12.17 -25.52
N ARG A 305 -21.15 12.41 -24.93
CA ARG A 305 -22.45 11.97 -25.46
C ARG A 305 -22.74 12.48 -26.88
N GLU A 306 -22.44 13.74 -27.19
CA GLU A 306 -22.62 14.32 -28.54
C GLU A 306 -21.87 13.53 -29.61
N MET A 307 -20.65 13.08 -29.27
CA MET A 307 -19.81 12.28 -30.15
C MET A 307 -20.26 10.81 -30.19
N ALA A 308 -20.72 10.26 -29.06
CA ALA A 308 -21.20 8.88 -28.97
C ALA A 308 -22.46 8.65 -29.83
N GLU A 309 -23.41 9.59 -29.78
CA GLU A 309 -24.66 9.54 -30.55
C GLU A 309 -24.43 9.49 -32.07
N SER A 310 -23.32 10.08 -32.54
CA SER A 310 -23.01 10.20 -33.96
C SER A 310 -22.02 9.18 -34.52
N LEU A 311 -21.09 8.66 -33.70
CA LEU A 311 -20.04 7.76 -34.16
C LEU A 311 -20.30 6.28 -33.93
N ASN A 312 -21.06 5.88 -32.89
CA ASN A 312 -21.35 4.47 -32.58
C ASN A 312 -22.61 4.33 -31.72
N PRO A 313 -23.82 4.46 -32.29
CA PRO A 313 -25.05 4.28 -31.54
C PRO A 313 -25.21 2.82 -31.08
N GLY A 314 -25.31 2.59 -29.76
CA GLY A 314 -25.76 1.30 -29.20
C GLY A 314 -24.70 0.40 -28.55
N GLU A 315 -23.43 0.80 -28.48
CA GLU A 315 -22.43 0.07 -27.70
C GLU A 315 -22.08 0.79 -26.39
N ASP A 316 -22.17 0.07 -25.27
CA ASP A 316 -21.62 0.51 -23.98
C ASP A 316 -20.09 0.46 -24.05
N LYS A 317 -19.47 1.63 -24.17
CA LYS A 317 -18.03 1.81 -24.20
C LYS A 317 -17.60 2.79 -23.13
N ALA A 318 -16.57 2.42 -22.37
CA ALA A 318 -15.82 3.38 -21.57
C ALA A 318 -14.72 4.00 -22.46
N VAL A 319 -14.38 5.26 -22.20
CA VAL A 319 -13.27 5.98 -22.84
C VAL A 319 -12.43 6.70 -21.80
N LEU A 320 -11.11 6.63 -21.97
CA LEU A 320 -10.12 7.47 -21.32
C LEU A 320 -9.33 8.24 -22.38
N ASP A 321 -9.57 9.54 -22.46
CA ASP A 321 -8.79 10.47 -23.28
C ASP A 321 -7.83 11.25 -22.41
N ALA A 322 -6.59 11.39 -22.85
CA ALA A 322 -5.59 12.23 -22.22
C ALA A 322 -4.92 13.09 -23.29
N SER A 323 -4.84 14.40 -23.04
CA SER A 323 -4.29 15.36 -24.00
C SER A 323 -2.78 15.45 -23.83
N PHE A 324 -2.03 15.29 -24.93
CA PHE A 324 -0.62 15.65 -24.98
C PHE A 324 -0.52 17.13 -25.32
N ARG A 325 -0.01 17.94 -24.38
CA ARG A 325 0.17 19.38 -24.59
C ARG A 325 1.61 19.71 -24.89
N ILE A 326 1.83 20.49 -25.94
CA ILE A 326 3.15 20.98 -26.34
C ILE A 326 3.14 22.48 -26.05
N ASP A 327 4.12 22.96 -25.28
CA ASP A 327 4.20 24.37 -24.83
C ASP A 327 2.95 24.89 -24.08
N GLY A 328 2.21 23.97 -23.44
CA GLY A 328 1.02 24.29 -22.66
C GLY A 328 -0.28 24.43 -23.47
N GLN A 329 -0.23 24.20 -24.78
CA GLN A 329 -1.40 24.15 -25.65
C GLN A 329 -1.91 22.72 -25.79
#